data_AF-A0A1I5J4D8-F1
#
_entry.id   AF-A0A1I5J4D8-F1
#
_cell.length_a   1.000
_cell.length_b   1.000
_cell.length_c   1.000
_cell.angle_alpha   90.00
_cell.angle_beta   90.00
_cell.angle_gamma   90.00
#
_symmetry.space_group_name_H-M   'P 1'
#
loop_
_entity.id
_entity.type
_entity.pdbx_description
1 polymer ?
#
loop_
_entity_poly.entity_id
_entity_poly.type
_entity_poly.pdbx_seq_one_letter_code
_entity_poly.pdbx_strand_id
1 'polypeptide(L)'
;MIAGRLRECLKILRWEAGDVAQELDCPRNDVTRWLEGRAPVPLAVAAWIEALVKARRALPPPRLSQPHSAMHTRRTGPVVVQAFSANIGRQQPQGIILQSPYPRRHALADAHRSGAMGAHPKGASDPEPRPL
;
A
#
# COMPACT_ATOMS: atom_id res chain seq x y z
N MET A 1 -18.73 -23.51 -10.86
CA MET A 1 -17.53 -23.93 -11.63
C MET A 1 -17.14 -25.33 -11.15
N ILE A 2 -16.58 -26.19 -12.02
CA ILE A 2 -16.06 -27.52 -11.63
C ILE A 2 -14.57 -27.46 -11.23
N ALA A 3 -14.14 -28.37 -10.35
CA ALA A 3 -12.76 -28.45 -9.85
C ALA A 3 -11.69 -28.49 -10.95
N GLY A 4 -11.95 -29.22 -12.05
CA GLY A 4 -11.04 -29.27 -13.21
C GLY A 4 -10.81 -27.89 -13.86
N ARG A 5 -11.87 -27.09 -14.01
CA ARG A 5 -11.82 -25.73 -14.55
C ARG A 5 -11.15 -24.75 -13.58
N LEU A 6 -11.40 -24.91 -12.27
CA LEU A 6 -10.70 -24.14 -11.23
C LEU A 6 -9.18 -24.36 -11.30
N ARG A 7 -8.73 -25.62 -11.33
CA ARG A 7 -7.31 -25.97 -11.48
C ARG A 7 -6.68 -25.35 -12.73
N GLU A 8 -7.39 -25.36 -13.86
CA GLU A 8 -6.89 -24.76 -15.10
C GLU A 8 -6.82 -23.23 -15.03
N CYS A 9 -7.80 -22.56 -14.41
CA CYS A 9 -7.74 -21.13 -14.11
C CYS A 9 -6.51 -20.77 -13.26
N LEU A 10 -6.22 -21.55 -12.21
CA LEU A 10 -5.06 -21.29 -11.35
C LEU A 10 -3.73 -21.51 -12.06
N LYS A 11 -3.59 -22.52 -12.94
CA LYS A 11 -2.40 -22.66 -13.80
C LYS A 11 -2.14 -21.41 -14.64
N ILE A 12 -3.19 -20.82 -15.24
CA ILE A 12 -3.07 -19.61 -16.06
C ILE A 12 -2.59 -18.43 -15.21
N LEU A 13 -3.06 -18.31 -13.95
CA LEU A 13 -2.59 -17.33 -12.98
C LEU A 13 -1.19 -17.64 -12.42
N ARG A 14 -0.71 -18.89 -12.55
CA ARG A 14 0.45 -19.46 -11.84
C ARG A 14 0.29 -19.38 -10.32
N TRP A 15 -0.93 -19.66 -9.84
CA TRP A 15 -1.29 -19.67 -8.42
C TRP A 15 -1.47 -21.09 -7.88
N GLU A 16 -1.14 -21.29 -6.61
CA GLU A 16 -1.44 -22.48 -5.82
C GLU A 16 -2.71 -22.33 -4.97
N ALA A 17 -3.11 -23.43 -4.32
CA ALA A 17 -4.12 -23.42 -3.26
C ALA A 17 -3.75 -22.49 -2.08
N GLY A 18 -2.47 -22.18 -1.86
CA GLY A 18 -2.00 -21.27 -0.82
C GLY A 18 -2.31 -19.81 -1.15
N ASP A 19 -1.94 -19.38 -2.35
CA ASP A 19 -2.13 -18.00 -2.81
C ASP A 19 -3.63 -17.65 -2.83
N VAL A 20 -4.47 -18.56 -3.32
CA VAL A 20 -5.93 -18.42 -3.30
C VAL A 20 -6.49 -18.40 -1.88
N ALA A 21 -5.92 -19.16 -0.94
CA ALA A 21 -6.33 -19.14 0.46
C ALA A 21 -5.97 -17.81 1.14
N GLN A 22 -4.80 -17.26 0.83
CA GLN A 22 -4.31 -15.97 1.33
C GLN A 22 -5.12 -14.79 0.77
N GLU A 23 -5.38 -14.76 -0.54
CA GLU A 23 -6.17 -13.69 -1.21
C GLU A 23 -7.66 -13.68 -0.79
N LEU A 24 -8.17 -14.81 -0.29
CA LEU A 24 -9.56 -14.95 0.19
C LEU A 24 -9.68 -14.92 1.73
N ASP A 25 -8.58 -14.74 2.45
CA ASP A 25 -8.46 -14.87 3.93
C ASP A 25 -9.19 -16.11 4.49
N CYS A 26 -8.95 -17.27 3.87
CA CYS A 26 -9.68 -18.51 4.17
C CYS A 26 -8.75 -19.72 4.36
N PRO A 27 -9.21 -20.82 4.99
CA PRO A 27 -8.37 -21.99 5.24
C PRO A 27 -7.92 -22.69 3.95
N ARG A 28 -6.62 -22.97 3.80
CA ARG A 28 -6.04 -23.74 2.66
C ARG A 28 -6.73 -25.10 2.43
N ASN A 29 -7.31 -25.68 3.49
CA ASN A 29 -8.09 -26.93 3.42
C ASN A 29 -9.37 -26.79 2.59
N ASP A 30 -10.06 -25.66 2.63
CA ASP A 30 -11.31 -25.47 1.87
C ASP A 30 -11.02 -25.21 0.39
N VAL A 31 -9.97 -24.45 0.09
CA VAL A 31 -9.44 -24.33 -1.27
C VAL A 31 -8.99 -25.71 -1.82
N THR A 32 -8.30 -26.52 -1.00
CA THR A 32 -7.93 -27.89 -1.37
C THR A 32 -9.17 -28.76 -1.65
N ARG A 33 -10.21 -28.68 -0.82
CA ARG A 33 -11.50 -29.38 -1.05
C ARG A 33 -12.17 -28.95 -2.37
N TRP A 34 -12.10 -27.67 -2.74
CA TRP A 34 -12.59 -27.18 -4.04
C TRP A 34 -11.76 -27.70 -5.23
N LEU A 35 -10.44 -27.81 -5.08
CA LEU A 35 -9.52 -28.28 -6.12
C LEU A 35 -9.53 -29.81 -6.30
N GLU A 36 -9.83 -30.56 -5.24
CA GLU A 36 -10.10 -32.00 -5.30
C GLU A 36 -11.54 -32.31 -5.76
N GLY A 37 -12.46 -31.35 -5.64
CA GLY A 37 -13.88 -31.53 -5.96
C GLY A 37 -14.70 -32.16 -4.84
N ARG A 38 -14.15 -32.27 -3.62
CA ARG A 38 -14.89 -32.72 -2.42
C ARG A 38 -15.90 -31.69 -1.90
N ALA A 39 -15.75 -30.43 -2.28
CA ALA A 39 -16.69 -29.36 -1.97
C ALA A 39 -16.96 -28.50 -3.22
N PRO A 40 -18.18 -27.98 -3.40
CA PRO A 40 -18.50 -27.07 -4.51
C PRO A 40 -17.79 -25.72 -4.33
N VAL A 41 -17.28 -25.17 -5.43
CA VAL A 41 -16.66 -23.84 -5.44
C VAL A 41 -17.75 -22.76 -5.27
N PRO A 42 -17.65 -21.83 -4.29
CA PRO A 42 -18.60 -20.73 -4.15
C PRO A 42 -18.71 -19.91 -5.43
N LEU A 43 -19.93 -19.51 -5.81
CA LEU A 43 -20.20 -18.87 -7.10
C LEU A 43 -19.44 -17.54 -7.26
N ALA A 44 -19.36 -16.73 -6.20
CA ALA A 44 -18.61 -15.47 -6.19
C ALA A 44 -17.11 -15.69 -6.42
N VAL A 45 -16.49 -16.63 -5.69
CA VAL A 45 -15.07 -17.01 -5.85
C VAL A 45 -14.79 -17.50 -7.26
N ALA A 46 -15.67 -18.36 -7.79
CA ALA A 46 -15.55 -18.86 -9.17
C ALA A 46 -15.64 -17.73 -10.21
N ALA A 47 -16.58 -16.78 -10.06
CA ALA A 47 -16.73 -15.66 -10.97
C ALA A 47 -15.53 -14.69 -10.92
N TRP A 48 -15.02 -14.41 -9.71
CA TRP A 48 -13.83 -13.59 -9.48
C TRP A 48 -12.57 -14.19 -10.11
N ILE A 49 -12.33 -15.50 -9.92
CA ILE A 49 -11.19 -16.20 -10.55
C ILE A 49 -11.29 -16.19 -12.09
N GLU A 50 -12.49 -16.33 -12.67
CA GLU A 50 -12.65 -16.17 -14.13
C GLU A 50 -12.43 -14.73 -14.60
N ALA A 51 -12.77 -13.72 -13.81
CA ALA A 51 -12.48 -12.32 -14.11
C ALA A 51 -10.96 -12.04 -14.12
N LEU A 52 -10.22 -12.56 -13.12
CA LEU A 52 -8.75 -12.47 -13.08
C LEU A 52 -8.10 -13.15 -14.29
N VAL A 53 -8.56 -14.35 -14.66
CA VAL A 53 -8.05 -15.07 -15.85
C VAL A 53 -8.36 -14.31 -17.15
N LYS A 54 -9.52 -13.67 -17.27
CA LYS A 54 -9.86 -12.80 -18.41
C LYS A 54 -8.97 -11.56 -18.46
N ALA A 55 -8.79 -10.87 -17.33
CA ALA A 55 -7.92 -9.69 -17.25
C ALA A 55 -6.47 -10.00 -17.64
N ARG A 56 -5.89 -11.10 -17.10
CA ARG A 56 -4.54 -11.55 -17.45
C ARG A 56 -4.38 -11.96 -18.92
N ARG A 57 -5.45 -12.39 -19.60
CA ARG A 57 -5.45 -12.67 -21.05
C ARG A 57 -5.61 -11.41 -21.90
N ALA A 58 -6.26 -10.37 -21.38
CA ALA A 58 -6.46 -9.10 -22.07
C ALA A 58 -5.25 -8.17 -21.97
N LEU A 59 -4.47 -8.27 -20.88
CA LEU A 59 -3.25 -7.50 -20.68
C LEU A 59 -2.05 -8.19 -21.37
N PRO A 60 -1.48 -7.62 -22.45
CA PRO A 60 -0.23 -8.13 -22.99
C PRO A 60 0.90 -7.96 -21.95
N PRO A 61 1.93 -8.83 -21.93
CA PRO A 61 3.08 -8.63 -21.06
C PRO A 61 3.66 -7.24 -21.28
N PRO A 62 3.91 -6.44 -20.22
CA PRO A 62 4.49 -5.12 -20.39
C PRO A 62 5.86 -5.31 -21.05
N ARG A 63 5.99 -4.81 -22.28
CA ARG A 63 7.30 -4.66 -22.89
C ARG A 63 8.01 -3.58 -22.10
N LEU A 64 8.72 -4.00 -21.06
CA LEU A 64 9.83 -3.25 -20.51
C LEU A 64 10.76 -3.00 -21.70
N SER A 65 10.62 -1.82 -22.30
CA SER A 65 11.50 -1.39 -23.37
C SER A 65 12.90 -1.44 -22.77
N GLN A 66 13.70 -2.41 -23.22
CA GLN A 66 15.13 -2.38 -22.98
C GLN A 66 15.58 -0.95 -23.29
N PRO A 67 16.38 -0.31 -22.43
CA PRO A 67 17.12 0.86 -22.84
C PRO A 67 18.09 0.39 -23.92
N HIS A 68 17.59 0.36 -25.17
CA HIS A 68 18.39 0.37 -26.35
C HIS A 68 19.37 1.52 -26.10
N SER A 69 20.66 1.21 -26.07
CA SER A 69 21.72 2.22 -25.98
C SER A 69 21.65 3.08 -27.22
N ALA A 70 20.74 4.06 -27.18
CA ALA A 70 20.51 5.05 -28.20
C ALA A 70 21.71 5.98 -28.16
N MET A 71 22.81 5.50 -28.76
CA MET A 71 23.98 6.29 -29.10
C MET A 71 23.59 7.23 -30.23
N HIS A 72 22.70 8.16 -29.89
CA HIS A 72 22.26 9.28 -30.69
C HIS A 72 22.84 10.52 -30.02
N THR A 73 24.07 10.81 -30.40
CA THR A 73 24.76 12.09 -30.17
C THR A 73 24.10 13.22 -30.98
N ARG A 74 22.78 13.39 -30.82
CA ARG A 74 22.06 14.53 -31.35
C ARG A 74 22.14 15.67 -30.33
N ARG A 75 23.07 16.59 -30.63
CA ARG A 75 23.36 17.82 -29.89
C ARG A 75 22.17 18.80 -29.95
N THR A 76 21.10 18.48 -29.24
CA THR A 76 19.96 19.38 -29.06
C THR A 76 20.40 20.57 -28.22
N GLY A 77 20.38 21.78 -28.79
CA GLY A 77 20.68 23.01 -28.07
C GLY A 77 19.64 23.31 -26.98
N PRO A 78 19.95 24.18 -26.01
CA PRO A 78 19.03 24.51 -24.93
C PRO A 78 17.75 25.18 -25.48
N VAL A 79 16.61 24.49 -25.35
CA VAL A 79 15.29 25.08 -25.61
C VAL A 79 14.96 26.02 -24.45
N VAL A 80 15.14 27.32 -24.67
CA VAL A 80 14.75 28.36 -23.71
C VAL A 80 13.23 28.48 -23.73
N VAL A 81 12.57 27.85 -22.75
CA VAL A 81 11.14 28.03 -22.51
C VAL A 81 10.96 29.41 -21.85
N GLN A 82 10.51 30.40 -22.62
CA GLN A 82 10.11 31.69 -22.06
C GLN A 82 8.84 31.54 -21.24
N ALA A 83 8.97 31.52 -19.92
CA ALA A 83 7.85 31.68 -19.01
C ALA A 83 7.26 33.09 -19.19
N PHE A 84 6.01 33.17 -19.64
CA PHE A 84 5.35 34.43 -19.98
C PHE A 84 4.86 35.15 -18.71
N SER A 85 5.78 35.84 -18.02
CA SER A 85 5.50 36.64 -16.82
C SER A 85 4.73 37.92 -17.13
N ALA A 86 3.50 37.79 -17.62
CA ALA A 86 2.52 38.86 -17.56
C ALA A 86 2.15 39.14 -16.10
N ASN A 87 1.87 40.40 -15.75
CA ASN A 87 1.57 40.84 -14.38
C ASN A 87 0.27 40.20 -13.83
N ILE A 88 0.38 39.05 -13.17
CA ILE A 88 -0.70 38.50 -12.34
C ILE A 88 -0.72 39.26 -11.01
N GLY A 89 -1.53 40.31 -10.96
CA GLY A 89 -1.85 40.99 -9.71
C GLY A 89 -2.54 40.03 -8.73
N ARG A 90 -2.10 40.06 -7.46
CA ARG A 90 -2.59 39.32 -6.28
C ARG A 90 -3.93 38.56 -6.48
N GLN A 91 -3.85 37.25 -6.69
CA GLN A 91 -4.93 36.33 -6.30
C GLN A 91 -4.34 35.16 -5.50
N GLN A 92 -4.81 34.99 -4.27
CA GLN A 92 -4.54 33.78 -3.48
C GLN A 92 -5.38 32.63 -4.04
N PRO A 93 -4.78 31.48 -4.42
CA PRO A 93 -5.54 30.25 -4.53
C PRO A 93 -5.98 29.83 -3.13
N GLN A 94 -7.29 29.82 -2.87
CA GLN A 94 -7.85 29.36 -1.59
C GLN A 94 -7.68 27.84 -1.50
N GLY A 95 -6.61 27.39 -0.84
CA GLY A 95 -6.35 25.97 -0.62
C GLY A 95 -7.40 25.34 0.28
N ILE A 96 -8.14 24.35 -0.23
CA ILE A 96 -9.08 23.56 0.58
C ILE A 96 -8.26 22.70 1.56
N ILE A 97 -8.24 23.11 2.83
CA ILE A 97 -7.59 22.35 3.89
C ILE A 97 -8.49 21.16 4.26
N LEU A 98 -8.24 20.01 3.63
CA LEU A 98 -8.84 18.74 4.04
C LEU A 98 -8.22 18.30 5.38
N GLN A 99 -8.85 18.67 6.49
CA GLN A 99 -8.43 18.21 7.81
C GLN A 99 -8.69 16.69 7.94
N SER A 100 -7.62 15.93 8.19
CA SER A 100 -7.74 14.50 8.51
C SER A 100 -8.28 14.34 9.94
N PRO A 101 -9.32 13.51 10.17
CA PRO A 101 -9.94 13.35 11.49
C PRO A 101 -9.12 12.49 12.47
N TYR A 102 -7.94 12.02 12.07
CA TYR A 102 -7.11 11.12 12.87
C TYR A 102 -5.96 11.88 13.58
N PRO A 103 -5.84 11.80 14.92
CA PRO A 103 -4.75 12.44 15.65
C PRO A 103 -3.41 11.80 15.28
N ARG A 104 -2.55 12.58 14.62
CA ARG A 104 -1.22 12.15 14.18
C ARG A 104 -0.33 11.91 15.40
N ARG A 105 -0.13 10.64 15.80
CA ARG A 105 0.87 10.27 16.82
C ARG A 105 2.26 10.67 16.32
N HIS A 106 2.84 11.72 16.91
CA HIS A 106 4.24 12.05 16.74
C HIS A 106 5.09 11.15 17.65
N ALA A 107 6.02 10.41 17.07
CA ALA A 107 6.92 9.52 17.78
C ALA A 107 8.36 10.06 17.76
N LEU A 108 8.85 10.39 18.96
CA LEU A 108 10.24 10.30 19.44
C LEU A 108 11.41 10.83 18.57
N ALA A 109 11.89 12.03 18.93
CA ALA A 109 13.30 12.48 18.98
C ALA A 109 13.30 13.76 19.85
N ASP A 110 14.01 13.86 20.98
CA ASP A 110 15.45 14.10 21.16
C ASP A 110 15.95 15.45 20.59
N ALA A 111 16.67 16.33 21.31
CA ALA A 111 17.03 16.37 22.74
C ALA A 111 17.55 17.79 23.14
N HIS A 112 17.89 17.99 24.43
CA HIS A 112 18.72 19.10 25.00
C HIS A 112 18.14 20.54 25.01
N ARG A 113 18.47 21.46 25.95
CA ARG A 113 19.09 21.43 27.31
C ARG A 113 19.00 22.87 27.90
N SER A 114 18.93 23.02 29.24
CA SER A 114 19.02 24.29 30.03
C SER A 114 17.84 25.29 29.90
N GLY A 115 17.34 25.95 30.97
CA GLY A 115 17.49 25.73 32.41
C GLY A 115 17.93 26.95 33.24
N ALA A 116 17.09 27.42 34.17
CA ALA A 116 17.45 28.30 35.30
C ALA A 116 16.33 28.34 36.38
N MET A 117 16.74 28.47 37.66
CA MET A 117 16.07 29.05 38.86
C MET A 117 14.51 29.13 38.93
N GLY A 118 13.81 28.70 40.00
CA GLY A 118 14.23 28.06 41.26
C GLY A 118 13.53 28.65 42.51
N ALA A 119 12.75 27.85 43.24
CA ALA A 119 12.17 28.24 44.55
C ALA A 119 11.89 27.01 45.47
N HIS A 120 12.14 27.23 46.76
CA HIS A 120 12.28 26.28 47.88
C HIS A 120 10.97 25.57 48.38
N PRO A 121 11.03 24.64 49.37
CA PRO A 121 10.12 23.49 49.47
C PRO A 121 9.29 23.35 50.77
N LYS A 122 8.42 22.32 50.78
CA LYS A 122 7.91 21.54 51.95
C LYS A 122 7.21 20.27 51.41
N GLY A 123 7.29 19.07 52.00
CA GLY A 123 8.08 18.61 53.15
C GLY A 123 7.24 17.88 54.22
N ALA A 124 7.01 16.57 54.08
CA ALA A 124 6.61 15.63 55.16
C ALA A 124 6.60 14.15 54.68
N SER A 125 7.22 13.28 55.49
CA SER A 125 6.84 11.88 55.81
C SER A 125 6.44 10.85 54.73
N ASP A 126 7.47 10.17 54.22
CA ASP A 126 7.72 8.70 54.27
C ASP A 126 7.13 7.93 55.49
N PRO A 127 7.05 6.57 55.55
CA PRO A 127 6.86 5.48 54.56
C PRO A 127 5.49 4.74 54.81
N GLU A 128 5.16 3.44 54.63
CA GLU A 128 5.66 2.18 54.00
C GLU A 128 4.43 1.27 53.65
N PRO A 129 4.54 0.11 52.93
CA PRO A 129 3.40 -0.70 52.46
C PRO A 129 3.27 -2.14 53.05
N ARG A 130 2.29 -2.93 52.52
CA ARG A 130 1.90 -4.35 52.81
C ARG A 130 0.92 -4.54 53.99
N PRO A 131 0.03 -5.55 53.94
CA PRO A 131 0.40 -6.98 54.17
C PRO A 131 0.36 -7.89 52.93
N LEU A 132 0.56 -9.19 53.22
CA LEU A 132 0.60 -10.40 52.38
C LEU A 132 -0.64 -10.61 51.48
#